data_AF-A0A8T4YA81-F1
#
_entry.id   AF-A0A8T4YA81-F1
#
_cell.length_a   1.000
_cell.length_b   1.000
_cell.length_c   1.000
_cell.angle_alpha   90.00
_cell.angle_beta   90.00
_cell.angle_gamma   90.00
#
_symmetry.space_group_name_H-M   'P 1'
#
loop_
_entity.id
_entity.type
_entity.pdbx_description
1 polymer ?
#
loop_
_entity_poly.entity_id
_entity_poly.type
_entity_poly.pdbx_seq_one_letter_code
_entity_poly.pdbx_strand_id
1 'polypeptide(L)'
;MPIPSALVARFFQLILNKQFAEAERELERLKQKMHKTEWNRGYFRALYGMLLVRRANNGDSYAFFSKLDVGDKEGLQRFRREFLDHVKNRLHGDFDRGFFSAWSDFTRVVSRMDIVNVNNVQPKNTTMEKEANKTSGEKNQATIEEFLE
;
A
#
# COMPACT_ATOMS: atom_id res chain seq x y z
N MET A 1 -5.46 19.38 12.33
CA MET A 1 -6.70 19.23 11.56
C MET A 1 -7.47 18.05 12.10
N PRO A 2 -8.75 18.20 12.51
CA PRO A 2 -9.51 17.07 13.02
C PRO A 2 -9.84 16.11 11.88
N ILE A 3 -9.21 14.94 11.88
CA ILE A 3 -9.57 13.81 11.03
C ILE A 3 -10.35 12.82 11.91
N PRO A 4 -11.55 12.38 11.52
CA PRO A 4 -12.34 11.45 12.33
C PRO A 4 -11.68 10.06 12.47
N SER A 5 -10.89 9.87 13.52
CA SER A 5 -10.06 8.66 13.73
C SER A 5 -10.86 7.36 13.75
N ALA A 6 -12.08 7.37 14.29
CA ALA A 6 -12.97 6.20 14.31
C ALA A 6 -13.40 5.75 12.90
N LEU A 7 -13.74 6.70 12.02
CA LEU A 7 -14.14 6.40 10.64
C LEU A 7 -12.95 5.88 9.83
N VAL A 8 -11.76 6.43 10.06
CA VAL A 8 -10.53 5.97 9.41
C VAL A 8 -10.16 4.55 9.84
N ALA A 9 -10.23 4.25 11.15
CA ALA A 9 -9.97 2.91 11.65
C ALA A 9 -10.95 1.87 11.06
N ARG A 10 -12.24 2.22 10.97
CA ARG A 10 -13.26 1.38 10.34
C ARG A 10 -12.99 1.19 8.85
N PHE A 11 -12.63 2.25 8.13
CA PHE A 11 -12.24 2.16 6.73
C PHE A 11 -11.08 1.17 6.50
N PHE A 12 -10.06 1.19 7.36
CA PHE A 12 -8.96 0.23 7.29
C PHE A 12 -9.42 -1.21 7.50
N GLN A 13 -10.31 -1.46 8.47
CA GLN A 13 -10.90 -2.81 8.68
C GLN A 13 -11.62 -3.30 7.43
N LEU A 14 -12.46 -2.46 6.83
CA LEU A 14 -13.26 -2.81 5.66
C LEU A 14 -12.37 -3.15 4.45
N ILE A 15 -11.28 -2.40 4.23
CA ILE A 15 -10.32 -2.70 3.15
C ILE A 15 -9.59 -4.02 3.39
N LEU A 16 -9.15 -4.29 4.62
CA LEU A 16 -8.44 -5.53 4.95
C LEU A 16 -9.34 -6.75 4.74
N ASN A 17 -10.60 -6.64 5.16
CA ASN A 17 -11.66 -7.65 5.01
C ASN A 17 -12.26 -7.70 3.59
N LYS A 18 -11.74 -6.91 2.63
CA LYS A 18 -12.21 -6.85 1.23
C LYS A 18 -13.68 -6.41 1.08
N GLN A 19 -14.24 -5.71 2.06
CA GLN A 19 -15.60 -5.14 2.02
C GLN A 19 -15.59 -3.78 1.30
N PHE A 20 -15.29 -3.79 0.00
CA PHE A 20 -15.00 -2.56 -0.76
C PHE A 20 -16.19 -1.59 -0.89
N ALA A 21 -17.40 -2.11 -1.04
CA ALA A 21 -18.60 -1.27 -1.17
C ALA A 21 -18.87 -0.46 0.12
N GLU A 22 -18.60 -1.06 1.28
CA GLU A 22 -18.72 -0.39 2.58
C GLU A 22 -17.55 0.57 2.81
N ALA A 23 -16.33 0.16 2.42
CA ALA A 23 -15.15 1.02 2.50
C ALA A 23 -15.33 2.32 1.70
N GLU A 24 -15.92 2.25 0.50
CA GLU A 24 -16.23 3.43 -0.32
C GLU A 24 -17.24 4.37 0.35
N ARG A 25 -18.32 3.81 0.93
CA ARG A 25 -19.31 4.60 1.67
C ARG A 25 -18.66 5.32 2.85
N GLU A 26 -17.78 4.64 3.57
CA GLU A 26 -17.07 5.24 4.70
C GLU A 26 -16.05 6.29 4.26
N LEU A 27 -15.40 6.09 3.12
CA LEU A 27 -14.49 7.06 2.51
C LEU A 27 -15.22 8.34 2.07
N GLU A 28 -16.43 8.24 1.50
CA GLU A 28 -17.21 9.42 1.12
C GLU A 28 -17.70 10.20 2.36
N ARG A 29 -18.04 9.50 3.45
CA ARG A 29 -18.34 10.14 4.74
C ARG A 29 -17.13 10.88 5.32
N LEU A 30 -15.93 10.30 5.18
CA LEU A 30 -14.67 10.96 5.58
C LEU A 30 -14.47 12.25 4.78
N LYS A 31 -14.65 12.20 3.46
CA LYS A 31 -14.52 13.36 2.57
C LYS A 31 -15.45 14.51 2.96
N GLN A 32 -16.69 14.21 3.36
CA GLN A 32 -17.66 15.23 3.81
C GLN A 32 -17.27 15.89 5.14
N LYS A 33 -16.61 15.14 6.04
CA LYS A 33 -16.22 15.62 7.38
C LYS A 33 -14.83 16.28 7.42
N MET A 34 -14.01 16.08 6.39
CA MET A 34 -12.68 16.66 6.30
C MET A 34 -12.75 18.12 5.86
N HIS A 35 -12.00 18.99 6.54
CA HIS A 35 -11.77 20.35 6.08
C HIS A 35 -10.92 20.38 4.80
N LYS A 36 -11.19 21.36 3.91
CA LYS A 36 -10.46 21.56 2.66
C LYS A 36 -9.08 22.15 2.91
N THR A 37 -8.09 21.29 3.16
CA THR A 37 -6.71 21.66 3.47
C THR A 37 -5.77 20.73 2.71
N GLU A 38 -4.57 21.18 2.35
CA GLU A 38 -3.64 20.33 1.60
C GLU A 38 -3.27 19.07 2.38
N TRP A 39 -3.13 19.17 3.70
CA TRP A 39 -2.96 18.02 4.58
C TRP A 39 -4.07 16.98 4.42
N ASN A 40 -5.33 17.40 4.60
CA ASN A 40 -6.47 16.47 4.49
C ASN A 40 -6.63 15.94 3.07
N ARG A 41 -6.28 16.74 2.05
CA ARG A 41 -6.29 16.33 0.65
C ARG A 41 -5.28 15.20 0.40
N GLY A 42 -4.05 15.35 0.92
CA GLY A 42 -3.03 14.31 0.87
C GLY A 42 -3.44 13.04 1.62
N TYR A 43 -3.97 13.22 2.84
CA TYR A 43 -4.50 12.12 3.65
C TYR A 43 -5.58 11.34 2.90
N PHE A 44 -6.58 12.05 2.36
CA PHE A 44 -7.66 11.45 1.59
C PHE A 44 -7.15 10.74 0.34
N ARG A 45 -6.14 11.30 -0.35
CA ARG A 45 -5.53 10.63 -1.51
C ARG A 45 -4.80 9.35 -1.15
N ALA A 46 -4.12 9.29 -0.01
CA ALA A 46 -3.54 8.05 0.48
C ALA A 46 -4.63 6.99 0.75
N LEU A 47 -5.71 7.35 1.44
CA LEU A 47 -6.83 6.44 1.69
C LEU A 47 -7.45 5.90 0.39
N TYR A 48 -7.72 6.78 -0.57
CA TYR A 48 -8.27 6.39 -1.87
C TYR A 48 -7.30 5.48 -2.63
N GLY A 49 -6.00 5.79 -2.61
CA GLY A 49 -4.97 4.93 -3.19
C GLY A 49 -4.93 3.53 -2.57
N MET A 50 -5.04 3.44 -1.23
CA MET A 50 -5.11 2.15 -0.54
C MET A 50 -6.31 1.31 -1.00
N LEU A 51 -7.48 1.94 -1.17
CA LEU A 51 -8.68 1.27 -1.66
C LEU A 51 -8.48 0.74 -3.08
N LEU A 52 -7.94 1.55 -3.99
CA LEU A 52 -7.71 1.17 -5.38
C LEU A 52 -6.75 -0.02 -5.47
N VAL A 53 -5.62 0.05 -4.77
CA VAL A 53 -4.61 -1.02 -4.75
C VAL A 53 -5.19 -2.32 -4.19
N ARG A 54 -6.03 -2.25 -3.14
CA ARG A 54 -6.63 -3.46 -2.56
C ARG A 54 -7.76 -4.03 -3.43
N ARG A 55 -8.48 -3.20 -4.18
CA ARG A 55 -9.53 -3.63 -5.12
C ARG A 55 -8.95 -4.20 -6.41
N ALA A 56 -7.85 -3.63 -6.90
CA ALA A 56 -7.10 -4.15 -8.02
C ALA A 56 -6.45 -5.46 -7.59
N ASN A 57 -7.19 -6.56 -7.72
CA ASN A 57 -6.82 -7.93 -7.33
C ASN A 57 -5.66 -8.50 -8.18
N ASN A 58 -4.98 -7.65 -8.95
CA ASN A 58 -3.82 -8.01 -9.74
C ASN A 58 -2.64 -8.04 -8.78
N GLY A 59 -1.92 -9.16 -8.73
CA GLY A 59 -0.74 -9.37 -7.90
C GLY A 59 0.42 -8.46 -8.31
N ASP A 60 0.21 -7.15 -8.25
CA ASP A 60 1.17 -6.14 -8.59
C ASP A 60 2.22 -6.14 -7.49
N SER A 61 3.36 -6.75 -7.81
CA SER A 61 4.50 -6.94 -6.91
C SER A 61 5.05 -5.60 -6.38
N TYR A 62 4.69 -4.48 -7.02
CA TYR A 62 5.06 -3.12 -6.64
C TYR A 62 4.13 -2.46 -5.61
N ALA A 63 2.94 -3.02 -5.34
CA ALA A 63 2.03 -2.49 -4.33
C ALA A 63 2.64 -2.60 -2.93
N PHE A 64 2.57 -1.53 -2.11
CA PHE A 64 3.04 -1.59 -0.71
C PHE A 64 2.39 -2.75 0.07
N PHE A 65 1.14 -3.10 -0.26
CA PHE A 65 0.44 -4.22 0.34
C PHE A 65 1.05 -5.60 0.03
N SER A 66 1.83 -5.78 -1.05
CA SER A 66 2.51 -7.05 -1.35
C SER A 66 3.70 -7.30 -0.41
N LYS A 67 4.33 -6.22 0.06
CA LYS A 67 5.46 -6.24 1.01
C LYS A 67 5.01 -6.25 2.46
N LEU A 68 3.71 -6.09 2.71
CA LEU A 68 3.15 -5.95 4.04
C LEU A 68 2.74 -7.32 4.59
N ASP A 69 3.54 -7.85 5.50
CA ASP A 69 3.09 -8.94 6.36
C ASP A 69 2.38 -8.35 7.59
N VAL A 70 1.07 -8.61 7.69
CA VAL A 70 0.25 -8.16 8.82
C VAL A 70 0.61 -8.91 10.12
N GLY A 71 1.20 -10.11 10.01
CA GLY A 71 1.70 -10.87 11.15
C GLY A 71 3.01 -10.34 11.72
N ASP A 72 3.81 -9.64 10.90
CA ASP A 72 5.11 -9.08 11.33
C ASP A 72 4.93 -7.72 12.01
N LYS A 73 4.74 -7.76 13.33
CA LYS A 73 4.62 -6.55 14.16
C LYS A 73 5.88 -5.68 14.09
N GLU A 74 7.08 -6.26 13.97
CA GLU A 74 8.31 -5.47 13.91
C GLU A 74 8.46 -4.72 12.58
N GLY A 75 8.16 -5.40 11.48
CA GLY A 75 8.09 -4.79 10.14
C GLY A 75 7.08 -3.64 10.09
N LEU A 76 5.88 -3.84 10.63
CA LEU A 76 4.87 -2.78 10.75
C LEU A 76 5.37 -1.57 11.55
N GLN A 77 6.11 -1.80 12.65
CA GLN A 77 6.69 -0.70 13.43
C GLN A 77 7.83 0.01 12.68
N ARG A 78 8.61 -0.70 11.86
CA ARG A 78 9.64 -0.08 10.99
C ARG A 78 9.00 0.86 9.98
N PHE A 79 8.01 0.38 9.21
CA PHE A 79 7.28 1.22 8.26
C PHE A 79 6.62 2.42 8.94
N ARG A 80 6.03 2.22 10.13
CA ARG A 80 5.45 3.32 10.91
C ARG A 80 6.47 4.42 11.20
N ARG A 81 7.70 4.06 11.60
CA ARG A 81 8.76 5.03 11.88
C ARG A 81 9.16 5.80 10.62
N GLU A 82 9.39 5.10 9.52
CA GLU A 82 9.73 5.71 8.22
C GLU A 82 8.66 6.71 7.75
N PHE A 83 7.38 6.33 7.83
CA PHE A 83 6.30 7.25 7.48
C PHE A 83 6.26 8.47 8.41
N LEU A 84 6.49 8.29 9.72
CA LEU A 84 6.55 9.42 10.67
C LEU A 84 7.75 10.34 10.39
N ASP A 85 8.86 9.82 9.92
CA ASP A 85 10.02 10.63 9.53
C ASP A 85 9.70 11.48 8.30
N HIS A 86 8.98 10.94 7.32
CA HIS A 86 8.45 11.74 6.21
C HIS A 86 7.42 12.78 6.68
N VAL A 87 6.53 12.45 7.62
CA VAL A 87 5.58 13.44 8.18
C VAL A 87 6.32 14.60 8.85
N LYS A 88 7.45 14.34 9.53
CA LYS A 88 8.25 15.38 10.20
C LYS A 88 9.19 16.12 9.26
N ASN A 89 9.44 15.61 8.06
CA ASN A 89 10.35 16.21 7.11
C ASN A 89 9.80 17.56 6.61
N ARG A 90 10.60 18.62 6.78
CA ARG A 90 10.23 19.99 6.40
C ARG A 90 10.29 20.25 4.90
N LEU A 91 10.97 19.40 4.13
CA LEU A 91 11.04 19.47 2.68
C LEU A 91 9.73 19.03 1.99
N HIS A 92 8.92 18.24 2.69
CA HIS A 92 7.63 17.78 2.18
C HIS A 92 6.58 18.87 2.30
N GLY A 93 5.69 18.96 1.32
CA GLY A 93 4.53 19.85 1.39
C GLY A 93 3.52 19.37 2.44
N ASP A 94 2.55 20.21 2.80
CA ASP A 94 1.44 19.79 3.67
C ASP A 94 0.68 18.59 3.08
N PHE A 95 0.55 18.55 1.75
CA PHE A 95 -0.03 17.43 1.03
C PHE A 95 0.73 16.12 1.31
N ASP A 96 2.04 16.10 1.09
CA ASP A 96 2.86 14.89 1.26
C ASP A 96 2.87 14.44 2.71
N ARG A 97 3.00 15.37 3.67
CA ARG A 97 2.90 15.05 5.09
C ARG A 97 1.54 14.46 5.45
N GLY A 98 0.46 15.00 4.90
CA GLY A 98 -0.89 14.44 5.01
C GLY A 98 -0.96 13.01 4.46
N PHE A 99 -0.38 12.78 3.28
CA PHE A 99 -0.32 11.47 2.63
C PHE A 99 0.43 10.44 3.51
N PHE A 100 1.62 10.77 3.99
CA PHE A 100 2.41 9.87 4.85
C PHE A 100 1.76 9.66 6.22
N SER A 101 1.03 10.65 6.74
CA SER A 101 0.33 10.50 8.02
C SER A 101 -0.77 9.42 7.96
N ALA A 102 -1.47 9.31 6.82
CA ALA A 102 -2.45 8.23 6.61
C ALA A 102 -1.81 6.84 6.63
N TRP A 103 -0.63 6.68 6.02
CA TRP A 103 0.12 5.41 6.06
C TRP A 103 0.66 5.09 7.46
N SER A 104 1.08 6.10 8.21
CA SER A 104 1.49 5.94 9.61
C SER A 104 0.33 5.52 10.51
N ASP A 105 -0.89 5.99 10.24
CA ASP A 105 -2.11 5.61 10.94
C ASP A 105 -2.54 4.20 10.57
N PHE A 106 -2.50 3.86 9.27
CA PHE A 106 -2.80 2.52 8.78
C PHE A 106 -1.91 1.47 9.47
N THR A 107 -0.59 1.63 9.43
CA THR A 107 0.36 0.71 10.09
C THR A 107 0.15 0.62 11.60
N ARG A 108 -0.21 1.74 12.26
CA ARG A 108 -0.59 1.74 13.69
C ARG A 108 -1.79 0.85 13.97
N VAL A 109 -2.84 1.04 13.18
CA VAL A 109 -4.14 0.42 13.39
C VAL A 109 -4.02 -1.08 13.10
N VAL A 110 -3.38 -1.44 12.00
CA VAL A 110 -3.11 -2.84 11.61
C VAL A 110 -2.26 -3.56 12.67
N SER A 111 -1.21 -2.93 13.22
CA SER A 111 -0.36 -3.56 14.24
C SER A 111 -1.08 -3.89 15.56
N ARG A 112 -2.25 -3.28 15.78
CA ARG A 112 -3.10 -3.47 16.98
C ARG A 112 -4.30 -4.37 16.71
N MET A 113 -4.53 -4.74 15.45
CA MET A 113 -5.58 -5.66 15.11
C MET A 113 -5.04 -7.08 15.26
N ASP A 114 -5.69 -7.89 16.08
CA ASP A 114 -5.52 -9.33 16.06
C ASP A 114 -6.25 -9.87 14.82
N ILE A 115 -5.67 -9.64 13.64
CA ILE A 115 -6.24 -10.15 12.39
C ILE A 115 -5.96 -11.64 12.37
N VAL A 116 -7.02 -12.45 12.51
CA VAL A 116 -6.99 -13.87 12.20
C VAL A 116 -6.43 -14.02 10.79
N ASN A 117 -5.28 -14.67 10.68
CA ASN A 117 -4.45 -14.75 9.48
C ASN A 117 -5.26 -15.28 8.27
N VAL A 118 -5.74 -14.39 7.39
CA VAL A 118 -6.50 -14.75 6.17
C VAL A 118 -5.58 -15.34 5.08
N ASN A 119 -4.27 -15.40 5.33
CA ASN A 119 -3.28 -15.86 4.35
C ASN A 119 -3.03 -17.38 4.35
N ASN A 120 -3.81 -18.21 5.06
CA ASN A 120 -3.63 -19.67 5.04
C ASN A 120 -4.37 -20.37 3.88
N VAL A 121 -4.16 -19.92 2.64
CA VAL A 121 -4.44 -20.70 1.43
C VAL A 121 -3.22 -20.63 0.52
N GLN A 122 -2.20 -21.43 0.83
CA GLN A 122 -1.30 -21.93 -0.20
C GLN A 122 -1.85 -23.26 -0.72
N PRO A 123 -2.00 -23.47 -2.03
CA PRO A 123 -1.68 -24.77 -2.62
C PRO A 123 -0.17 -24.81 -2.81
N LYS A 124 0.52 -25.55 -1.93
CA LYS A 124 1.80 -26.16 -2.24
C LYS A 124 1.60 -26.99 -3.50
N ASN A 125 2.43 -26.80 -4.52
CA ASN A 125 2.86 -27.89 -5.40
C ASN A 125 4.28 -27.57 -5.87
N THR A 126 5.22 -28.17 -5.14
CA THR A 126 6.60 -28.40 -5.56
C THR A 126 6.60 -29.51 -6.60
N THR A 127 7.05 -29.24 -7.82
CA THR A 127 7.67 -30.28 -8.64
C THR A 127 8.92 -29.70 -9.28
N MET A 128 10.05 -30.27 -8.86
CA MET A 128 11.35 -30.08 -9.49
C MET A 128 11.34 -30.87 -10.80
N GLU A 129 11.70 -30.25 -11.91
CA GLU A 129 12.27 -30.98 -13.06
C GLU A 129 13.53 -30.28 -13.53
N LYS A 130 14.64 -31.02 -13.43
CA LYS A 130 15.93 -30.74 -14.06
C LYS A 130 15.83 -31.20 -15.51
N GLU A 131 16.12 -30.33 -16.47
CA GLU A 131 16.73 -30.76 -17.73
C GLU A 131 17.79 -29.75 -18.17
N ALA A 132 18.92 -30.29 -18.60
CA ALA A 132 20.11 -29.59 -19.03
C ALA A 132 20.24 -29.66 -20.57
N ASN A 133 21.02 -28.71 -21.14
CA ASN A 133 21.55 -28.63 -22.52
C ASN A 133 20.55 -28.26 -23.64
N LYS A 134 20.85 -27.46 -24.67
CA LYS A 134 22.11 -27.05 -25.33
C LYS A 134 21.89 -25.78 -26.20
N THR A 135 22.92 -24.93 -26.27
CA THR A 135 23.36 -23.96 -27.32
C THR A 135 22.50 -23.64 -28.57
N SER A 136 22.26 -22.35 -28.79
CA SER A 136 22.60 -21.55 -30.01
C SER A 136 21.96 -20.14 -29.85
N GLY A 137 22.71 -19.06 -29.69
CA GLY A 137 23.26 -18.29 -30.80
C GLY A 137 22.25 -17.27 -31.31
N GLU A 138 22.28 -16.03 -30.80
CA GLU A 138 22.17 -14.81 -31.61
C GLU A 138 22.35 -13.55 -30.75
N LYS A 139 23.34 -12.78 -31.19
CA LYS A 139 23.72 -11.45 -30.71
C LYS A 139 22.69 -10.47 -31.27
N ASN A 140 22.22 -9.51 -30.47
CA ASN A 140 21.83 -8.16 -30.90
C ASN A 140 21.48 -7.32 -29.66
N GLN A 141 22.49 -6.74 -29.01
CA GLN A 141 22.30 -5.58 -28.14
C GLN A 141 22.47 -4.35 -29.03
N ALA A 142 21.37 -3.64 -29.30
CA ALA A 142 21.43 -2.35 -30.00
C ALA A 142 21.92 -1.27 -29.03
N THR A 143 23.05 -0.65 -29.37
CA THR A 143 23.64 0.52 -28.72
C THR A 143 22.95 1.80 -29.19
N ILE A 144 22.86 2.79 -28.29
CA ILE A 144 22.02 4.00 -28.35
C ILE A 144 22.36 5.00 -29.48
N GLU A 145 23.36 4.70 -30.30
CA GLU A 145 23.91 5.59 -31.33
C GLU A 145 23.16 5.55 -32.66
N GLU A 146 22.24 4.59 -32.86
CA GLU A 146 21.50 4.40 -34.12
C GLU A 146 20.19 5.22 -34.21
N PHE A 147 19.91 6.10 -33.23
CA PHE A 147 18.62 6.79 -33.10
C PHE A 147 18.64 8.30 -33.43
N LEU A 148 19.73 8.85 -33.97
CA LEU A 148 19.88 10.31 -34.18
C LEU A 148 20.45 10.75 -35.55
N GLU A 149 20.22 9.99 -36.63
CA GLU A 149 20.35 10.52 -38.00
C GLU A 149 18.99 10.62 -38.71
#